data_AF-A0A6L3FAF7-F1
#
_entry.id   AF-A0A6L3FAF7-F1
#
_cell.length_a   1.000
_cell.length_b   1.000
_cell.length_c   1.000
_cell.angle_alpha   90.00
_cell.angle_beta   90.00
_cell.angle_gamma   90.00
#
_symmetry.space_group_name_H-M   'P 1'
#
loop_
_entity.id
_entity.type
_entity.pdbx_description
1 polymer ?
#
loop_
_entity_poly.entity_id
_entity_poly.type
_entity_poly.pdbx_seq_one_letter_code
_entity_poly.pdbx_strand_id
1 'polypeptide(L)'
;MEQPAEILIGMGWYSQKEWHKLKAVATDSNALDDTYEDFLKNFAKARNLMKKQGKKTKKVRIIVSDLVNWCAEQKLPVDKKSRSAFVTHKLQSGE
;
A
#
# COMPACT_ATOMS: atom_id res chain seq x y z
N MET A 1 0.61 -9.11 32.52
CA MET A 1 -0.07 -8.13 31.65
C MET A 1 0.69 -8.08 30.34
N GLU A 2 0.36 -8.95 29.39
CA GLU A 2 0.89 -8.85 28.03
C GLU A 2 0.27 -7.61 27.40
N GLN A 3 1.07 -6.57 27.22
CA GLN A 3 0.67 -5.41 26.44
C GLN A 3 0.37 -5.92 25.02
N PRO A 4 -0.84 -5.70 24.46
CA PRO A 4 -1.11 -6.11 23.09
C PRO A 4 -0.10 -5.37 22.21
N ALA A 5 0.68 -6.11 21.43
CA ALA A 5 1.60 -5.54 20.46
C ALA A 5 0.81 -4.53 19.62
N GLU A 6 1.19 -3.25 19.67
CA GLU A 6 0.50 -2.21 18.93
C GLU A 6 0.49 -2.61 17.45
N ILE A 7 -0.69 -2.93 16.91
CA ILE A 7 -0.81 -3.38 15.52
C ILE A 7 -0.45 -2.19 14.63
N LEU A 8 0.76 -2.22 14.09
CA LEU A 8 1.23 -1.25 13.11
C LEU A 8 0.65 -1.59 11.75
N ILE A 9 -0.24 -0.74 11.24
CA ILE A 9 -0.88 -0.97 9.96
C ILE A 9 -0.09 -0.26 8.86
N GLY A 10 0.43 -1.04 7.91
CA GLY A 10 1.08 -0.52 6.72
C GLY A 10 0.07 0.04 5.74
N MET A 11 0.31 1.26 5.28
CA MET A 11 -0.48 1.89 4.23
C MET A 11 0.42 2.16 3.03
N GLY A 12 0.22 1.42 1.95
CA GLY A 12 0.94 1.59 0.70
C GLY A 12 0.72 2.97 0.10
N TRP A 13 1.80 3.69 -0.13
CA TRP A 13 1.79 5.07 -0.61
C TRP A 13 2.66 5.20 -1.85
N TYR A 14 2.11 5.89 -2.84
CA TYR A 14 2.74 6.11 -4.14
C TYR A 14 2.98 7.61 -4.31
N SER A 15 4.10 7.97 -4.93
CA SER A 15 4.23 9.29 -5.53
C SER A 15 3.35 9.38 -6.78
N GLN A 16 3.12 10.58 -7.32
CA GLN A 16 2.35 10.73 -8.56
C GLN A 16 2.93 9.90 -9.70
N LYS A 17 4.25 9.89 -9.87
CA LYS A 17 4.94 9.09 -10.90
C LYS A 17 4.70 7.60 -10.70
N GLU A 18 4.84 7.12 -9.47
CA GLU A 18 4.64 5.70 -9.15
C GLU A 18 3.16 5.31 -9.25
N TRP A 19 2.22 6.21 -8.94
CA TRP A 19 0.79 5.96 -9.13
C TRP A 19 0.42 5.71 -10.59
N HIS A 20 0.93 6.53 -11.52
CA HIS A 20 0.68 6.33 -12.94
C HIS A 20 1.27 5.02 -13.45
N LYS A 21 2.49 4.68 -13.01
CA LYS A 21 3.08 3.36 -13.32
C LYS A 21 2.21 2.23 -12.79
N LEU A 22 1.70 2.36 -11.57
CA LEU A 22 0.83 1.35 -10.98
C LEU A 22 -0.42 1.15 -11.82
N LYS A 23 -1.10 2.23 -12.24
CA LYS A 23 -2.30 2.13 -13.10
C LYS A 23 -2.02 1.39 -14.41
N ALA A 24 -0.80 1.48 -14.95
CA ALA A 24 -0.41 0.81 -16.19
C ALA A 24 -0.14 -0.68 -16.04
N VAL A 25 0.29 -1.14 -14.86
CA VAL A 25 0.68 -2.56 -14.64
C VAL A 25 -0.31 -3.35 -13.78
N ALA A 26 -1.15 -2.65 -13.01
CA ALA A 26 -2.11 -3.30 -12.13
C ALA A 26 -3.18 -4.01 -12.94
N THR A 27 -3.40 -5.29 -12.65
CA THR A 27 -4.45 -6.08 -13.31
C THR A 27 -5.85 -5.64 -12.87
N ASP A 28 -5.94 -5.01 -11.70
CA ASP A 28 -7.15 -4.41 -11.14
C ASP A 28 -7.10 -2.87 -11.19
N SER A 29 -6.58 -2.30 -12.28
CA SER A 29 -6.47 -0.85 -12.47
C SER A 29 -7.81 -0.12 -12.34
N ASN A 30 -8.93 -0.76 -12.69
CA ASN A 30 -10.29 -0.25 -12.49
C ASN A 30 -10.72 -0.14 -11.01
N ALA A 31 -10.02 -0.83 -10.10
CA ALA A 31 -10.25 -0.74 -8.66
C ALA A 31 -9.36 0.32 -7.99
N LEU A 32 -8.50 1.00 -8.76
CA LEU A 32 -7.73 2.15 -8.32
C LEU A 32 -8.55 3.42 -8.45
N ASP A 33 -8.21 4.44 -7.66
CA ASP A 33 -8.81 5.76 -7.81
C ASP A 33 -8.62 6.31 -9.24
N ASP A 34 -9.61 7.07 -9.71
CA ASP A 34 -9.61 7.61 -11.07
C ASP A 34 -8.40 8.51 -11.31
N THR A 35 -8.11 9.38 -10.34
CA THR A 35 -7.00 10.33 -10.37
C THR A 35 -6.05 10.13 -9.19
N TYR A 36 -4.82 10.62 -9.34
CA TYR A 36 -3.86 10.67 -8.22
C TYR A 36 -4.37 11.55 -7.06
N GLU A 37 -5.14 12.60 -7.36
CA GLU A 37 -5.72 13.47 -6.34
C GLU A 37 -6.78 12.75 -5.51
N ASP A 38 -7.61 11.93 -6.14
CA ASP A 38 -8.59 11.09 -5.44
C ASP A 38 -7.91 10.04 -4.58
N PHE A 39 -6.84 9.42 -5.09
CA PHE A 39 -5.97 8.56 -4.29
C PHE A 39 -5.43 9.28 -3.05
N LEU A 40 -4.89 10.50 -3.19
CA LEU A 40 -4.38 11.26 -2.04
C LEU A 40 -5.48 11.58 -1.02
N LYS A 41 -6.66 12.02 -1.49
CA LYS A 41 -7.82 12.29 -0.63
C LYS A 41 -8.26 11.03 0.11
N ASN A 42 -8.39 9.90 -0.58
CA ASN A 42 -8.85 8.65 0.00
C ASN A 42 -7.80 8.03 0.94
N PHE A 43 -6.51 8.12 0.60
CA PHE A 43 -5.41 7.75 1.47
C PHE A 43 -5.41 8.55 2.78
N ALA A 44 -5.57 9.89 2.69
CA ALA A 44 -5.64 10.76 3.85
C ALA A 44 -6.86 10.46 4.74
N LYS A 45 -8.03 10.24 4.13
CA LYS A 45 -9.26 9.83 4.83
C LYS A 45 -9.07 8.50 5.55
N ALA A 46 -8.54 7.48 4.87
CA ALA A 46 -8.29 6.16 5.46
C ALA A 46 -7.29 6.24 6.62
N ARG A 47 -6.21 7.01 6.46
CA ARG A 47 -5.21 7.23 7.53
C ARG A 47 -5.84 7.90 8.74
N ASN A 48 -6.68 8.92 8.52
CA ASN A 48 -7.36 9.63 9.61
C ASN A 48 -8.38 8.73 10.32
N LEU A 49 -9.12 7.91 9.57
CA LEU A 49 -10.05 6.93 10.13
C LEU A 49 -9.33 5.92 11.04
N MET A 50 -8.19 5.39 10.60
CA MET A 50 -7.37 4.49 11.41
C MET A 50 -6.84 5.17 12.67
N LYS A 51 -6.36 6.41 12.55
CA LYS A 51 -5.92 7.21 13.70
C LYS A 51 -7.06 7.42 14.71
N LYS A 52 -8.28 7.72 14.25
CA LYS A 52 -9.48 7.88 15.09
C LYS A 52 -9.87 6.58 15.80
N GLN A 53 -9.56 5.43 15.21
CA GLN A 53 -9.75 4.10 15.83
C GLN A 53 -8.62 3.72 16.80
N GLY A 54 -7.68 4.63 17.11
CA GLY A 54 -6.53 4.34 17.99
C GLY A 54 -5.46 3.46 17.35
N LYS A 55 -5.51 3.23 16.03
CA LYS A 55 -4.55 2.37 15.32
C LYS A 55 -3.33 3.18 14.88
N LYS A 56 -2.14 2.62 15.08
CA LYS A 56 -0.89 3.18 14.52
C LYS A 56 -0.78 2.79 13.05
N THR A 57 -0.48 3.77 12.20
CA THR A 57 -0.28 3.56 10.76
C THR A 57 1.12 3.98 10.36
N LYS A 58 1.80 3.17 9.54
CA LYS A 58 3.05 3.54 8.87
C LYS A 58 2.78 3.70 7.39
N LYS A 59 3.15 4.87 6.86
CA LYS A 59 3.14 5.13 5.42
C LYS A 59 4.32 4.37 4.81
N VAL A 60 4.04 3.40 3.95
CA VAL A 60 5.05 2.58 3.28
C VAL A 60 5.15 3.06 1.85
N ARG A 61 6.31 3.61 1.48
CA ARG A 61 6.53 4.08 0.11
C ARG A 61 6.72 2.88 -0.81
N ILE A 62 5.92 2.79 -1.87
CA ILE A 62 5.99 1.72 -2.84
C ILE A 62 6.60 2.24 -4.13
N ILE A 63 7.64 1.56 -4.58
CA ILE A 63 8.21 1.72 -5.93
C ILE A 63 7.63 0.60 -6.78
N VAL A 64 7.02 0.95 -7.92
CA VAL A 64 6.25 0.00 -8.72
C VAL A 64 7.13 -1.06 -9.37
N SER A 65 8.36 -0.72 -9.78
CA SER A 65 9.30 -1.71 -10.29
C SER A 65 9.61 -2.79 -9.27
N ASP A 66 9.81 -2.41 -8.00
CA ASP A 66 10.12 -3.36 -6.93
C ASP A 66 8.92 -4.25 -6.64
N LEU A 67 7.71 -3.68 -6.65
CA LEU A 67 6.47 -4.43 -6.52
C LEU A 67 6.30 -5.43 -7.67
N VAL A 68 6.54 -5.01 -8.92
CA VAL A 68 6.42 -5.89 -10.10
C VAL A 68 7.42 -7.03 -10.01
N ASN A 69 8.68 -6.74 -9.68
CA ASN A 69 9.72 -7.76 -9.54
C ASN A 69 9.37 -8.75 -8.42
N TRP A 70 8.95 -8.26 -7.26
CA TRP A 70 8.52 -9.09 -6.15
C TRP A 70 7.31 -9.96 -6.52
N CYS A 71 6.30 -9.39 -7.17
CA CYS A 71 5.15 -10.15 -7.66
C CYS A 71 5.58 -11.24 -8.66
N ALA A 72 6.51 -10.94 -9.58
CA ALA A 72 7.02 -11.91 -10.55
C ALA A 72 7.76 -13.08 -9.88
N GLU A 73 8.62 -12.81 -8.89
CA GLU A 73 9.29 -13.83 -8.08
C GLU A 73 8.29 -14.74 -7.35
N GLN A 74 7.21 -14.15 -6.85
CA GLN A 74 6.13 -14.87 -6.16
C GLN A 74 5.11 -15.52 -7.13
N LYS A 75 5.24 -15.31 -8.44
CA LYS A 75 4.26 -15.72 -9.47
C LYS A 75 2.84 -15.20 -9.20
N LEU A 76 2.73 -13.97 -8.70
CA LEU A 76 1.48 -13.29 -8.38
C LEU A 76 1.21 -12.15 -9.38
N PRO A 77 -0.07 -11.86 -9.70
CA PRO A 77 -0.43 -10.66 -10.45
C PRO A 77 -0.23 -9.41 -9.60
N VAL A 78 -0.03 -8.25 -10.24
CA VAL A 78 -0.01 -6.96 -9.55
C VAL A 78 -1.45 -6.52 -9.28
N ASP A 79 -2.06 -7.06 -8.24
CA ASP A 79 -3.43 -6.79 -7.82
C ASP A 79 -3.50 -6.20 -6.40
N LYS A 80 -4.71 -5.89 -5.91
CA LYS A 80 -4.93 -5.40 -4.53
C LYS A 80 -4.32 -6.32 -3.48
N LYS A 81 -4.45 -7.64 -3.62
CA LYS A 81 -3.98 -8.62 -2.63
C LYS A 81 -2.45 -8.60 -2.54
N SER A 82 -1.78 -8.63 -3.69
CA SER A 82 -0.32 -8.64 -3.79
C SER A 82 0.27 -7.31 -3.34
N ARG A 83 -0.39 -6.18 -3.65
CA ARG A 83 -0.02 -4.86 -3.10
C ARG A 83 -0.06 -4.81 -1.58
N SER A 84 -1.13 -5.32 -0.97
CA SER A 84 -1.22 -5.40 0.49
C SER A 84 -0.15 -6.32 1.09
N ALA A 85 0.11 -7.47 0.47
CA ALA A 85 1.16 -8.38 0.91
C ALA A 85 2.55 -7.75 0.82
N PHE A 86 2.84 -7.03 -0.26
CA PHE A 86 4.11 -6.33 -0.45
C PHE A 86 4.32 -5.22 0.58
N VAL A 87 3.27 -4.48 0.96
CA VAL A 87 3.33 -3.51 2.06
C VAL A 87 3.72 -4.19 3.38
N THR A 88 3.13 -5.34 3.70
CA THR A 88 3.50 -6.12 4.89
C THR A 88 4.94 -6.61 4.81
N HIS A 89 5.37 -7.11 3.65
CA HIS A 89 6.76 -7.53 3.42
C HIS A 89 7.73 -6.37 3.70
N LYS A 90 7.50 -5.18 3.14
CA LYS A 90 8.33 -3.99 3.39
C LYS A 90 8.35 -3.59 4.88
N LEU A 91 7.22 -3.68 5.57
CA LEU A 91 7.16 -3.41 7.01
C LEU A 91 8.01 -4.38 7.83
N GLN A 92 7.98 -5.67 7.49
CA GLN A 92 8.72 -6.72 8.20
C GLN A 92 10.22 -6.64 7.92
N SER A 93 10.60 -6.29 6.69
CA SER A 93 12.00 -6.11 6.29
C SER A 93 12.65 -4.83 6.83
N GLY A 94 11.90 -3.96 7.52
CA GLY A 94 12.41 -2.71 8.10
C GLY A 94 12.60 -1.56 7.10
N GLU A 95 12.12 -1.73 5.86
CA GLU A 95 12.18 -0.72 4.79
C GLU A 95 10.99 0.28 4.82
#